data_AF-A0A2D5ET45-F1
#
_entry.id   AF-A0A2D5ET45-F1
#
_cell.length_a   1.000
_cell.length_b   1.000
_cell.length_c   1.000
_cell.angle_alpha   90.00
_cell.angle_beta   90.00
_cell.angle_gamma   90.00
#
_symmetry.space_group_name_H-M   'P 1'
#
loop_
_entity.id
_entity.type
_entity.pdbx_description
1 polymer ?
#
loop_
_entity_poly.entity_id
_entity_poly.type
_entity_poly.pdbx_seq_one_letter_code
_entity_poly.pdbx_strand_id
1 'polypeptide(L)'
;MGLLAGTLAQAYDRTQQAIRQEIAAHGSSVFGFEERRAESATVGQLVGGAMKDALKSKVLGPFAGSHHVVDGVQIYGIETGGVRQLYVQPFAQQLALPGEHHVALPGAMRSPIVYRQATVRWGWDAGGDEELATWLNGEPSLKAAAKGLEDVWVCGKESWAHDWTAQLMALGDGRSHLVVQAGSHGGMLGPMRVGVGPFVQLGGALGRWLTGQPTAPHAPLRPVRYSDLFYEYVLGGAPAPAAPNRAGVDFSEVLRAAGAPFESATMQLAPIDPKIEANVRAHVLPPHRAEAPLVAVLDLTALGSGKDAVALTPDALYAKEFDETCGFAFEELQAAHPPKGLMGKTVRAQLQSRAVKVPCGGDGDALHAMLSAVLQARG
;
A
#
# COMPACT_ATOMS: atom_id res chain seq x y z
N MET A 1 0.48 -7.74 -40.33
CA MET A 1 0.26 -8.28 -38.96
C MET A 1 1.54 -8.88 -38.36
N GLY A 2 2.30 -9.74 -39.05
CA GLY A 2 3.53 -10.36 -38.49
C GLY A 2 4.72 -9.42 -38.22
N LEU A 3 4.89 -8.34 -38.99
CA LEU A 3 6.00 -7.38 -38.82
C LEU A 3 5.88 -6.53 -37.54
N LEU A 4 4.66 -6.21 -37.09
CA LEU A 4 4.42 -5.42 -35.87
C LEU A 4 4.56 -6.28 -34.60
N ALA A 5 4.22 -7.56 -34.66
CA ALA A 5 4.42 -8.49 -33.54
C ALA A 5 5.92 -8.72 -33.24
N GLY A 6 6.75 -8.81 -34.28
CA GLY A 6 8.20 -8.98 -34.14
C GLY A 6 8.91 -7.79 -33.46
N THR A 7 8.47 -6.56 -33.74
CA THR A 7 9.05 -5.34 -33.13
C THR A 7 8.66 -5.19 -31.65
N LEU A 8 7.49 -5.72 -31.26
CA LEU A 8 6.96 -5.61 -29.91
C LEU A 8 7.63 -6.60 -28.95
N ALA A 9 7.78 -7.87 -29.36
CA ALA A 9 8.54 -8.86 -28.58
C ALA A 9 9.99 -8.39 -28.34
N GLN A 10 10.62 -7.79 -29.36
CA GLN A 10 11.95 -7.21 -29.23
C GLN A 10 12.04 -6.01 -28.27
N ALA A 11 10.98 -5.21 -28.12
CA ALA A 11 10.96 -4.12 -27.13
C ALA A 11 10.90 -4.69 -25.70
N TYR A 12 10.09 -5.72 -25.50
CA TYR A 12 9.94 -6.42 -24.24
C TYR A 12 11.24 -7.10 -23.78
N ASP A 13 11.89 -7.84 -24.66
CA ASP A 13 13.17 -8.51 -24.38
C ASP A 13 14.28 -7.51 -24.06
N ARG A 14 14.31 -6.36 -24.76
CA ARG A 14 15.24 -5.26 -24.47
C ARG A 14 15.04 -4.68 -23.08
N THR A 15 13.79 -4.53 -22.65
CA THR A 15 13.47 -4.09 -21.28
C THR A 15 13.98 -5.09 -20.25
N GLN A 16 13.71 -6.38 -20.43
CA GLN A 16 14.24 -7.41 -19.52
C GLN A 16 15.77 -7.40 -19.47
N GLN A 17 16.42 -7.29 -20.62
CA GLN A 17 17.87 -7.24 -20.71
C GLN A 17 18.43 -6.00 -20.00
N ALA A 18 17.81 -4.83 -20.18
CA ALA A 18 18.21 -3.58 -19.53
C ALA A 18 18.10 -3.68 -18.00
N ILE A 19 16.99 -4.24 -17.48
CA ILE A 19 16.80 -4.49 -16.04
C ILE A 19 17.89 -5.43 -15.51
N ARG A 20 18.15 -6.54 -16.19
CA ARG A 20 19.20 -7.50 -15.79
C ARG A 20 20.60 -6.88 -15.82
N GLN A 21 20.89 -6.04 -16.81
CA GLN A 21 22.15 -5.31 -16.90
C GLN A 21 22.31 -4.32 -15.75
N GLU A 22 21.25 -3.60 -15.38
CA GLU A 22 21.29 -2.71 -14.21
C GLU A 22 21.51 -3.49 -12.91
N ILE A 23 20.79 -4.60 -12.71
CA ILE A 23 20.97 -5.49 -11.55
C ILE A 23 22.45 -5.91 -11.43
N ALA A 24 23.03 -6.40 -12.53
CA ALA A 24 24.43 -6.82 -12.56
C ALA A 24 25.40 -5.65 -12.31
N ALA A 25 25.13 -4.47 -12.87
CA ALA A 25 25.96 -3.28 -12.70
C ALA A 25 26.06 -2.80 -11.24
N HIS A 26 25.08 -3.18 -10.40
CA HIS A 26 25.05 -2.87 -8.98
C HIS A 26 25.44 -4.06 -8.09
N GLY A 27 26.26 -4.98 -8.60
CA GLY A 27 26.81 -6.09 -7.82
C GLY A 27 25.76 -7.09 -7.33
N SER A 28 24.61 -7.11 -8.00
CA SER A 28 23.48 -7.97 -7.66
C SER A 28 23.32 -9.07 -8.71
N SER A 29 22.69 -10.19 -8.34
CA SER A 29 22.45 -11.32 -9.25
C SER A 29 20.97 -11.71 -9.22
N VAL A 30 20.46 -12.24 -10.34
CA VAL A 30 19.09 -12.75 -10.41
C VAL A 30 19.10 -14.23 -10.04
N PHE A 31 18.48 -14.61 -8.93
CA PHE A 31 18.33 -16.01 -8.51
C PHE A 31 17.02 -16.64 -9.01
N GLY A 32 16.03 -15.80 -9.32
CA GLY A 32 14.73 -16.23 -9.81
C GLY A 32 14.15 -15.21 -10.77
N PHE A 33 13.50 -15.69 -11.83
CA PHE A 33 12.74 -14.84 -12.73
C PHE A 33 11.47 -15.56 -13.12
N GLU A 34 10.35 -14.84 -13.02
CA GLU A 34 9.05 -15.34 -13.44
C GLU A 34 8.26 -14.26 -14.15
N GLU A 35 7.51 -14.65 -15.17
CA GLU A 35 6.58 -13.79 -15.87
C GLU A 35 5.19 -14.39 -15.79
N ARG A 36 4.22 -13.58 -15.35
CA ARG A 36 2.81 -13.99 -15.26
C ARG A 36 1.95 -13.04 -16.08
N ARG A 37 1.08 -13.57 -16.94
CA ARG A 37 0.13 -12.79 -17.76
C ARG A 37 -1.29 -13.28 -17.55
N ALA A 38 -2.25 -12.38 -17.72
CA ALA A 38 -3.68 -12.68 -17.63
C ALA A 38 -4.14 -13.68 -18.71
N GLU A 39 -3.52 -13.68 -19.89
CA GLU A 39 -3.87 -14.55 -21.02
C GLU A 39 -3.31 -15.98 -20.91
N SER A 40 -2.19 -16.16 -20.20
CA SER A 40 -1.54 -17.48 -20.03
C SER A 40 -2.06 -18.25 -18.82
N ALA A 41 -2.77 -17.58 -17.91
CA ALA A 41 -3.39 -18.23 -16.77
C ALA A 41 -4.79 -18.75 -17.15
N THR A 42 -4.96 -20.07 -17.19
CA THR A 42 -6.31 -20.63 -17.04
C THR A 42 -6.82 -20.12 -15.70
N VAL A 43 -8.06 -19.61 -15.62
CA VAL A 43 -8.61 -18.92 -14.43
C VAL A 43 -8.49 -19.74 -13.12
N GLY A 44 -8.27 -21.06 -13.20
CA GLY A 44 -8.00 -21.95 -12.07
C GLY A 44 -6.52 -22.20 -11.69
N GLN A 45 -5.54 -21.68 -12.43
CA GLN A 45 -4.09 -21.83 -12.17
C GLN A 45 -3.43 -20.59 -11.58
N LEU A 46 -4.18 -19.50 -11.33
CA LEU A 46 -3.67 -18.35 -10.57
C LEU A 46 -3.51 -18.79 -9.11
N VAL A 47 -2.31 -19.28 -8.77
CA VAL A 47 -1.94 -19.67 -7.42
C VAL A 47 -1.93 -18.40 -6.55
N GLY A 48 -2.93 -18.28 -5.67
CA GLY A 48 -3.03 -17.25 -4.62
C GLY A 48 -3.92 -16.04 -4.93
N GLY A 49 -4.72 -15.60 -3.95
CA GLY A 49 -5.57 -14.40 -4.03
C GLY A 49 -4.76 -13.12 -4.32
N ALA A 50 -3.58 -13.02 -3.71
CA ALA A 50 -2.54 -12.02 -3.96
C ALA A 50 -2.26 -11.72 -5.44
N MET A 51 -2.16 -12.77 -6.26
CA MET A 51 -1.84 -12.68 -7.68
C MET A 51 -3.03 -12.19 -8.50
N LYS A 52 -4.23 -12.58 -8.10
CA LYS A 52 -5.48 -12.12 -8.73
C LYS A 52 -5.76 -10.64 -8.45
N ASP A 53 -5.26 -10.10 -7.34
CA ASP A 53 -5.41 -8.69 -7.00
C ASP A 53 -4.33 -7.83 -7.67
N ALA A 54 -3.12 -8.37 -7.84
CA ALA A 54 -2.05 -7.74 -8.62
C ALA A 54 -2.42 -7.63 -10.11
N LEU A 55 -2.89 -8.72 -10.72
CA LEU A 55 -3.43 -8.73 -12.09
C LEU A 55 -4.80 -8.07 -12.08
N LYS A 56 -5.10 -7.15 -12.99
CA LYS A 56 -6.30 -6.28 -13.00
C LYS A 56 -6.28 -5.13 -12.00
N SER A 57 -5.22 -4.95 -11.22
CA SER A 57 -5.01 -3.68 -10.53
C SER A 57 -4.97 -2.54 -11.55
N LYS A 58 -5.53 -1.39 -11.17
CA LYS A 58 -5.50 -0.19 -12.02
C LYS A 58 -4.35 0.69 -11.58
N VAL A 59 -3.50 1.05 -12.54
CA VAL A 59 -2.54 2.12 -12.37
C VAL A 59 -3.17 3.39 -12.93
N LEU A 60 -3.31 4.42 -12.10
CA LEU A 60 -3.72 5.76 -12.56
C LEU A 60 -2.79 6.18 -13.69
N GLY A 61 -3.35 6.54 -14.83
CA GLY A 61 -2.60 7.01 -15.98
C GLY A 61 -2.15 8.46 -15.83
N PRO A 62 -1.35 8.96 -16.78
CA PRO A 62 -0.81 10.32 -16.77
C PRO A 62 -1.88 11.43 -16.92
N PHE A 63 -3.10 11.07 -17.33
CA PHE A 63 -4.21 12.01 -17.50
C PHE A 63 -5.28 11.75 -16.44
N ALA A 64 -5.90 12.82 -15.92
CA ALA A 64 -6.96 12.71 -14.91
C ALA A 64 -8.08 11.76 -15.39
N GLY A 65 -8.23 10.62 -14.71
CA GLY A 65 -9.25 9.60 -15.00
C GLY A 65 -8.86 8.54 -16.03
N SER A 66 -7.65 8.56 -16.60
CA SER A 66 -7.16 7.40 -17.35
C SER A 66 -6.62 6.33 -16.40
N HIS A 67 -6.80 5.06 -16.75
CA HIS A 67 -6.28 3.93 -15.98
C HIS A 67 -5.70 2.89 -16.93
N HIS A 68 -4.56 2.32 -16.54
CA HIS A 68 -4.01 1.14 -17.17
C HIS A 68 -4.37 -0.07 -16.32
N VAL A 69 -5.00 -1.05 -16.95
CA VAL A 69 -5.28 -2.34 -16.31
C VAL A 69 -4.03 -3.20 -16.44
N VAL A 70 -3.45 -3.59 -15.32
CA VAL A 70 -2.29 -4.49 -15.31
C VAL A 70 -2.73 -5.85 -15.87
N ASP A 71 -2.10 -6.28 -16.96
CA ASP A 71 -2.37 -7.58 -17.61
C ASP A 71 -1.18 -8.55 -17.50
N GLY A 72 -0.06 -8.11 -16.93
CA GLY A 72 1.06 -8.98 -16.58
C GLY A 72 2.04 -8.36 -15.61
N VAL A 73 2.85 -9.22 -14.98
CA VAL A 73 3.94 -8.85 -14.08
C VAL A 73 5.19 -9.67 -14.41
N GLN A 74 6.35 -9.00 -14.39
CA GLN A 74 7.65 -9.66 -14.31
C GLN A 74 8.16 -9.58 -12.88
N ILE A 75 8.60 -10.71 -12.36
CA ILE A 75 9.05 -10.89 -10.98
C ILE A 75 10.52 -11.27 -11.03
N TYR A 76 11.38 -10.42 -10.46
CA TYR A 76 12.81 -10.63 -10.37
C TYR A 76 13.18 -10.90 -8.91
N GLY A 77 13.53 -12.14 -8.60
CA GLY A 77 14.23 -12.50 -7.36
C GLY A 77 15.70 -12.13 -7.51
N ILE A 78 16.16 -11.16 -6.71
CA ILE A 78 17.51 -10.60 -6.79
C ILE A 78 18.24 -10.87 -5.48
N GLU A 79 19.55 -11.13 -5.55
CA GLU A 79 20.43 -11.25 -4.39
C GLU A 79 21.59 -10.27 -4.50
N THR A 80 21.83 -9.51 -3.42
CA THR A 80 22.90 -8.53 -3.31
C THR A 80 23.64 -8.77 -2.00
N GLY A 81 24.90 -9.22 -2.07
CA GLY A 81 25.71 -9.49 -0.88
C GLY A 81 25.07 -10.48 0.10
N GLY A 82 24.36 -11.49 -0.40
CA GLY A 82 23.64 -12.49 0.40
C GLY A 82 22.26 -12.04 0.93
N VAL A 83 21.85 -10.80 0.64
CA VAL A 83 20.50 -10.31 0.97
C VAL A 83 19.58 -10.54 -0.21
N ARG A 84 18.48 -11.27 0.02
CA ARG A 84 17.43 -11.48 -0.98
C ARG A 84 16.47 -10.31 -1.03
N GLN A 85 16.18 -9.87 -2.24
CA GLN A 85 15.24 -8.80 -2.54
C GLN A 85 14.35 -9.21 -3.72
N LEU A 86 13.23 -8.52 -3.89
CA LEU A 86 12.28 -8.73 -4.96
C LEU A 86 12.11 -7.43 -5.74
N TYR A 87 12.11 -7.50 -7.06
CA TYR A 87 11.65 -6.42 -7.90
C TYR A 87 10.48 -6.90 -8.76
N VAL A 88 9.37 -6.16 -8.72
CA VAL A 88 8.17 -6.46 -9.51
C VAL A 88 7.93 -5.33 -10.50
N GLN A 89 7.91 -5.68 -11.78
CA GLN A 89 7.65 -4.78 -12.89
C GLN A 89 6.29 -5.13 -13.53
N PRO A 90 5.24 -4.33 -13.30
CA PRO A 90 3.94 -4.52 -13.93
C PRO A 90 3.93 -4.00 -15.37
N PHE A 91 3.03 -4.54 -16.18
CA PHE A 91 2.79 -4.08 -17.54
C PHE A 91 1.29 -4.01 -17.84
N ALA A 92 0.93 -3.09 -18.73
CA ALA A 92 -0.31 -3.13 -19.48
C ALA A 92 0.04 -3.29 -20.95
N GLN A 93 -0.29 -4.44 -21.52
CA GLN A 93 0.10 -4.89 -22.84
C GLN A 93 1.63 -4.95 -22.98
N GLN A 94 2.23 -3.88 -23.51
CA GLN A 94 3.69 -3.75 -23.71
C GLN A 94 4.25 -2.53 -22.98
N LEU A 95 3.40 -1.76 -22.30
CA LEU A 95 3.80 -0.57 -21.56
C LEU A 95 4.26 -0.99 -20.17
N ALA A 96 5.52 -0.69 -19.85
CA ALA A 96 6.04 -0.85 -18.50
C ALA A 96 5.41 0.20 -17.57
N LEU A 97 4.71 -0.27 -16.55
CA LEU A 97 4.08 0.58 -15.54
C LEU A 97 5.01 0.75 -14.33
N PRO A 98 4.75 1.66 -13.39
CA PRO A 98 5.62 1.80 -12.22
C PRO A 98 5.71 0.51 -11.39
N GLY A 99 6.93 0.03 -11.17
CA GLY A 99 7.23 -1.16 -10.37
C GLY A 99 7.54 -0.87 -8.90
N GLU A 100 7.81 -1.92 -8.13
CA GLU A 100 8.22 -1.82 -6.72
C GLU A 100 9.39 -2.77 -6.41
N HIS A 101 10.35 -2.26 -5.65
CA HIS A 101 11.44 -3.04 -5.03
C HIS A 101 11.08 -3.35 -3.59
N HIS A 102 11.40 -4.55 -3.13
CA HIS A 102 11.12 -5.03 -1.79
C HIS A 102 12.33 -5.76 -1.21
N VAL A 103 12.65 -5.52 0.06
CA VAL A 103 13.70 -6.26 0.78
C VAL A 103 13.37 -6.39 2.26
N ALA A 104 13.78 -7.50 2.87
CA ALA A 104 13.77 -7.67 4.31
C ALA A 104 15.12 -7.21 4.88
N LEU A 105 15.13 -6.10 5.61
CA LEU A 105 16.31 -5.60 6.31
C LEU A 105 16.37 -6.18 7.72
N PRO A 106 17.56 -6.55 8.22
CA PRO A 106 17.73 -6.98 9.60
C PRO A 106 17.52 -5.80 10.56
N GLY A 107 16.75 -6.05 11.62
CA GLY A 107 16.38 -5.07 12.62
C GLY A 107 15.06 -4.36 12.31
N ALA A 108 14.57 -3.61 13.29
CA ALA A 108 13.31 -2.91 13.21
C ALA A 108 13.37 -1.45 13.68
N MET A 109 12.61 -0.60 12.99
CA MET A 109 12.32 0.75 13.45
C MET A 109 11.28 0.71 14.55
N ARG A 110 11.32 1.71 15.43
CA ARG A 110 10.30 1.90 16.49
C ARG A 110 8.94 2.35 15.95
N SER A 111 8.90 2.96 14.75
CA SER A 111 7.70 3.47 14.08
C SER A 111 7.82 3.22 12.57
N PRO A 112 6.72 3.03 11.81
CA PRO A 112 6.80 2.95 10.36
C PRO A 112 7.19 4.29 9.78
N ILE A 113 7.93 4.29 8.67
CA ILE A 113 8.40 5.52 8.02
C ILE A 113 8.11 5.51 6.53
N VAL A 114 7.89 6.70 5.96
CA VAL A 114 7.67 6.89 4.53
C VAL A 114 8.38 8.16 4.06
N TYR A 115 9.11 8.08 2.96
CA TYR A 115 9.66 9.24 2.26
C TYR A 115 8.64 9.69 1.21
N ARG A 116 8.09 10.89 1.40
CA ARG A 116 7.00 11.43 0.59
C ARG A 116 7.11 12.92 0.35
N GLN A 117 6.40 13.40 -0.66
CA GLN A 117 6.23 14.83 -0.88
C GLN A 117 5.17 15.38 0.10
N ALA A 118 5.58 16.33 0.95
CA ALA A 118 4.68 17.09 1.81
C ALA A 118 4.58 18.53 1.29
N THR A 119 3.43 18.88 0.69
CA THR A 119 3.05 20.21 0.12
C THR A 119 4.04 20.84 -0.86
N VAL A 120 5.28 21.08 -0.45
CA VAL A 120 6.37 21.69 -1.24
C VAL A 120 7.75 21.03 -1.01
N ARG A 121 7.88 20.06 -0.08
CA ARG A 121 9.17 19.47 0.27
C ARG A 121 9.08 17.96 0.47
N TRP A 122 10.04 17.24 -0.10
CA TRP A 122 10.25 15.83 0.18
C TRP A 122 10.89 15.62 1.56
N GLY A 123 10.38 14.64 2.31
CA GLY A 123 10.89 14.33 3.64
C GLY A 123 10.40 12.99 4.17
N TRP A 124 11.07 12.53 5.22
CA TRP A 124 10.64 11.36 6.00
C TRP A 124 9.50 11.74 6.93
N ASP A 125 8.43 10.97 6.88
CA ASP A 125 7.31 10.97 7.82
C ASP A 125 7.39 9.65 8.59
N ALA A 126 7.11 9.68 9.89
CA ALA A 126 7.24 8.54 10.78
C ALA A 126 5.92 8.15 11.46
N GLY A 127 4.78 8.46 10.82
CA GLY A 127 3.48 8.09 11.32
C GLY A 127 3.29 8.55 12.77
N GLY A 128 3.47 9.85 13.03
CA GLY A 128 3.23 10.49 14.33
C GLY A 128 4.43 10.61 15.24
N ASP A 129 5.48 9.85 14.96
CA ASP A 129 6.74 9.96 15.68
C ASP A 129 7.54 11.17 15.16
N GLU A 130 7.15 12.36 15.61
CA GLU A 130 7.75 13.63 15.15
C GLU A 130 9.25 13.72 15.47
N GLU A 131 9.68 13.10 16.57
CA GLU A 131 11.09 13.01 16.96
C GLU A 131 11.87 12.18 15.93
N LEU A 132 11.39 10.97 15.61
CA LEU A 132 12.03 10.11 14.62
C LEU A 132 12.05 10.78 13.24
N ALA A 133 10.94 11.38 12.82
CA ALA A 133 10.88 12.12 11.56
C ALA A 133 11.90 13.27 11.53
N THR A 134 12.03 14.03 12.62
CA THR A 134 13.03 15.10 12.73
C THR A 134 14.45 14.56 12.60
N TRP A 135 14.76 13.45 13.26
CA TRP A 135 16.09 12.83 13.18
C TRP A 135 16.40 12.29 11.77
N LEU A 136 15.49 11.55 11.15
CA LEU A 136 15.66 11.02 9.79
C LEU A 136 15.84 12.13 8.76
N ASN A 137 15.08 13.24 8.90
CA ASN A 137 15.26 14.43 8.07
C ASN A 137 16.49 15.27 8.46
N GLY A 138 17.14 14.99 9.58
CA GLY A 138 18.43 15.56 9.97
C GLY A 138 19.59 14.84 9.28
N GLU A 139 19.48 13.53 9.14
CA GLU A 139 20.57 12.63 8.79
C GLU A 139 21.14 12.83 7.37
N PRO A 140 22.44 13.20 7.23
CA PRO A 140 23.06 13.44 5.92
C PRO A 140 23.09 12.22 5.00
N SER A 141 23.34 11.01 5.56
CA SER A 141 23.44 9.80 4.74
C SER A 141 22.08 9.41 4.12
N LEU A 142 21.00 9.56 4.88
CA LEU A 142 19.63 9.33 4.41
C LEU A 142 19.19 10.39 3.40
N LYS A 143 19.55 11.66 3.60
CA LYS A 143 19.30 12.71 2.60
C LYS A 143 19.98 12.41 1.27
N ALA A 144 21.24 11.98 1.31
CA ALA A 144 22.00 11.64 0.12
C ALA A 144 21.38 10.44 -0.62
N ALA A 145 21.02 9.38 0.11
CA ALA A 145 20.35 8.22 -0.46
C ALA A 145 18.96 8.58 -1.04
N ALA A 146 18.16 9.34 -0.31
CA ALA A 146 16.83 9.76 -0.74
C ALA A 146 16.84 10.66 -1.99
N LYS A 147 17.88 11.50 -2.16
CA LYS A 147 18.08 12.29 -3.38
C LYS A 147 18.31 11.43 -4.63
N GLY A 148 18.77 10.20 -4.45
CA GLY A 148 18.93 9.24 -5.56
C GLY A 148 17.63 8.59 -5.99
N LEU A 149 16.54 8.73 -5.23
CA LEU A 149 15.22 8.23 -5.60
C LEU A 149 14.56 9.18 -6.59
N GLU A 150 13.88 8.61 -7.58
CA GLU A 150 13.10 9.36 -8.56
C GLU A 150 11.63 9.30 -8.16
N ASP A 151 10.98 10.46 -8.15
CA ASP A 151 9.56 10.60 -7.85
C ASP A 151 8.66 10.55 -9.09
N VAL A 152 9.26 10.29 -10.25
CA VAL A 152 8.53 10.12 -11.50
C VAL A 152 8.98 8.85 -12.20
N TRP A 153 8.00 8.04 -12.59
CA TRP A 153 8.19 6.97 -13.57
C TRP A 153 7.95 7.53 -14.96
N VAL A 154 8.80 7.21 -15.93
CA VAL A 154 8.67 7.63 -17.33
C VAL A 154 8.83 6.42 -18.22
N CYS A 155 7.88 6.20 -19.11
CA CYS A 155 7.94 5.15 -20.14
C CYS A 155 7.42 5.71 -21.46
N GLY A 156 8.31 5.83 -22.44
CA GLY A 156 7.97 6.46 -23.72
C GLY A 156 7.52 7.91 -23.55
N LYS A 157 6.26 8.22 -23.87
CA LYS A 157 5.67 9.56 -23.75
C LYS A 157 4.86 9.75 -22.46
N GLU A 158 4.74 8.71 -21.64
CA GLU A 158 3.91 8.72 -20.44
C GLU A 158 4.78 8.90 -19.20
N SER A 159 4.26 9.64 -18.22
CA SER A 159 4.92 9.88 -16.94
C SER A 159 3.95 9.80 -15.78
N TRP A 160 4.36 9.18 -14.68
CA TRP A 160 3.57 8.98 -13.47
C TRP A 160 4.31 9.60 -12.29
N ALA A 161 3.70 10.58 -11.64
CA ALA A 161 4.22 11.14 -10.41
C ALA A 161 3.85 10.24 -9.22
N HIS A 162 4.83 10.02 -8.36
CA HIS A 162 4.72 9.27 -7.12
C HIS A 162 4.42 10.21 -5.97
N ASP A 163 3.41 9.90 -5.15
CA ASP A 163 3.13 10.66 -3.93
C ASP A 163 4.06 10.26 -2.76
N TRP A 164 4.72 9.10 -2.87
CA TRP A 164 5.77 8.60 -1.97
C TRP A 164 6.76 7.74 -2.77
N THR A 165 8.02 7.62 -2.35
CA THR A 165 9.01 6.81 -3.10
C THR A 165 9.64 5.70 -2.29
N ALA A 166 9.68 5.80 -0.95
CA ALA A 166 10.17 4.73 -0.09
C ALA A 166 9.34 4.61 1.18
N GLN A 167 9.16 3.40 1.70
CA GLN A 167 8.62 3.18 3.04
C GLN A 167 9.26 1.97 3.71
N LEU A 168 9.30 1.99 5.04
CA LEU A 168 9.89 0.94 5.86
C LEU A 168 8.96 0.65 7.04
N MET A 169 8.65 -0.62 7.24
CA MET A 169 7.73 -1.09 8.27
C MET A 169 8.26 -2.35 8.94
N ALA A 170 8.06 -2.47 10.26
CA ALA A 170 8.49 -3.66 11.00
C ALA A 170 7.65 -4.88 10.59
N LEU A 171 8.29 -6.05 10.53
CA LEU A 171 7.66 -7.33 10.20
C LEU A 171 7.24 -8.14 11.44
N GLY A 172 7.62 -7.72 12.64
CA GLY A 172 7.29 -8.42 13.89
C GLY A 172 8.32 -9.44 14.36
N ASP A 173 9.24 -9.84 13.48
CA ASP A 173 10.21 -10.92 13.71
C ASP A 173 11.66 -10.40 13.85
N GLY A 174 11.81 -9.12 14.19
CA GLY A 174 13.11 -8.45 14.24
C GLY A 174 13.66 -8.06 12.87
N ARG A 175 12.85 -8.10 11.81
CA ARG A 175 13.17 -7.54 10.49
C ARG A 175 12.23 -6.40 10.12
N SER A 176 12.61 -5.65 9.08
CA SER A 176 11.77 -4.63 8.46
C SER A 176 11.60 -4.86 6.96
N HIS A 177 10.42 -4.57 6.44
CA HIS A 177 10.14 -4.57 5.02
C HIS A 177 10.37 -3.18 4.46
N LEU A 178 11.44 -3.01 3.69
CA LEU A 178 11.68 -1.83 2.88
C LEU A 178 11.00 -2.01 1.53
N VAL A 179 10.20 -1.02 1.14
CA VAL A 179 9.59 -0.93 -0.18
C VAL A 179 10.00 0.38 -0.83
N VAL A 180 10.39 0.34 -2.09
CA VAL A 180 10.71 1.52 -2.90
C VAL A 180 9.98 1.47 -4.23
N GLN A 181 9.26 2.54 -4.57
CA GLN A 181 8.66 2.66 -5.90
C GLN A 181 9.77 2.85 -6.93
N ALA A 182 9.73 2.06 -8.00
CA ALA A 182 10.67 2.21 -9.09
C ALA A 182 10.42 3.55 -9.79
N GLY A 183 11.48 4.35 -9.95
CA GLY A 183 11.48 5.55 -10.76
C GLY A 183 12.24 5.34 -12.06
N SER A 184 12.14 6.29 -12.99
CA SER A 184 12.80 6.18 -14.30
C SER A 184 14.16 6.85 -14.30
N HIS A 185 15.23 6.06 -14.20
CA HIS A 185 16.61 6.57 -14.20
C HIS A 185 17.28 6.54 -15.59
N GLY A 186 16.55 6.13 -16.64
CA GLY A 186 17.08 5.90 -18.00
C GLY A 186 16.94 7.07 -18.98
N GLY A 187 16.13 8.09 -18.65
CA GLY A 187 15.73 9.14 -19.58
C GLY A 187 14.84 8.63 -20.73
N MET A 188 14.18 9.54 -21.46
CA MET A 188 13.19 9.18 -22.50
C MET A 188 13.76 8.33 -23.66
N LEU A 189 15.07 8.41 -23.92
CA LEU A 189 15.76 7.77 -25.05
C LEU A 189 16.83 6.74 -24.62
N GLY A 190 17.10 6.59 -23.33
CA GLY A 190 18.11 5.68 -22.82
C GLY A 190 17.54 4.30 -22.46
N PRO A 191 18.40 3.34 -22.09
CA PRO A 191 17.96 2.05 -21.60
C PRO A 191 17.14 2.25 -20.32
N MET A 192 16.05 1.49 -20.18
CA MET A 192 15.22 1.52 -18.99
C MET A 192 16.05 1.19 -17.75
N ARG A 193 15.93 2.03 -16.73
CA ARG A 193 16.57 1.83 -15.44
C ARG A 193 15.53 1.97 -14.33
N VAL A 194 15.43 0.95 -13.51
CA VAL A 194 14.38 0.73 -12.52
C VAL A 194 14.80 1.12 -11.11
N GLY A 195 16.05 1.59 -10.92
CA GLY A 195 16.51 2.17 -9.67
C GLY A 195 17.12 1.16 -8.70
N VAL A 196 17.77 0.11 -9.20
CA VAL A 196 18.43 -0.90 -8.34
C VAL A 196 19.52 -0.26 -7.48
N GLY A 197 20.34 0.61 -8.07
CA GLY A 197 21.41 1.32 -7.35
C GLY A 197 20.88 2.17 -6.20
N PRO A 198 19.97 3.13 -6.45
CA PRO A 198 19.32 3.91 -5.40
C PRO A 198 18.64 3.06 -4.32
N PHE A 199 17.98 1.97 -4.71
CA PHE A 199 17.34 1.04 -3.78
C PHE A 199 18.35 0.40 -2.81
N VAL A 200 19.45 -0.17 -3.33
CA VAL A 200 20.50 -0.79 -2.51
C VAL A 200 21.18 0.25 -1.61
N GLN A 201 21.45 1.45 -2.14
CA GLN A 201 22.02 2.55 -1.36
C GLN A 201 21.11 2.97 -0.19
N LEU A 202 19.80 3.07 -0.44
CA LEU A 202 18.83 3.40 0.59
C LEU A 202 18.75 2.31 1.65
N GLY A 203 18.68 1.04 1.26
CA GLY A 203 18.68 -0.09 2.19
C GLY A 203 19.90 -0.09 3.10
N GLY A 204 21.09 0.15 2.54
CA GLY A 204 22.34 0.28 3.32
C GLY A 204 22.36 1.48 4.26
N ALA A 205 21.77 2.62 3.86
CA ALA A 205 21.67 3.81 4.70
C ALA A 205 20.68 3.60 5.87
N LEU A 206 19.50 3.02 5.59
CA LEU A 206 18.48 2.71 6.59
C LEU A 206 18.91 1.62 7.57
N GLY A 207 19.68 0.62 7.13
CA GLY A 207 20.12 -0.48 7.97
C GLY A 207 20.87 -0.05 9.24
N ARG A 208 21.53 1.12 9.23
CA ARG A 208 22.24 1.68 10.40
C ARG A 208 21.31 2.20 11.50
N TRP A 209 20.05 2.42 11.15
CA TRP A 209 19.02 2.96 12.04
C TRP A 209 18.10 1.88 12.61
N LEU A 210 18.21 0.66 12.09
CA LEU A 210 17.42 -0.47 12.53
C LEU A 210 17.97 -1.01 13.85
N THR A 211 17.07 -1.18 14.82
CA THR A 211 17.41 -1.78 16.11
C THR A 211 17.37 -3.30 15.97
N GLY A 212 18.26 -4.03 16.64
CA GLY A 212 18.19 -5.50 16.66
C GLY A 212 17.06 -6.07 17.52
N GLN A 213 16.26 -5.20 18.16
CA GLN A 213 15.15 -5.60 19.02
C GLN A 213 13.90 -5.84 18.17
N PRO A 214 13.17 -6.95 18.40
CA PRO A 214 11.86 -7.14 17.79
C PRO A 214 10.91 -6.00 18.19
N THR A 215 10.29 -5.36 17.20
CA THR A 215 9.15 -4.48 17.40
C THR A 215 7.90 -5.14 16.83
N ALA A 216 6.72 -4.74 17.33
CA ALA A 216 5.47 -5.20 16.74
C ALA A 216 5.43 -4.86 15.25
N PRO A 217 4.84 -5.72 14.39
CA PRO A 217 4.71 -5.42 12.98
C PRO A 217 3.89 -4.14 12.78
N HIS A 218 4.29 -3.33 11.80
CA HIS A 218 3.61 -2.07 11.51
C HIS A 218 2.74 -2.18 10.26
N ALA A 219 1.60 -1.49 10.28
CA ALA A 219 0.85 -1.25 9.06
C ALA A 219 1.61 -0.26 8.15
N PRO A 220 1.53 -0.42 6.82
CA PRO A 220 2.14 0.53 5.88
C PRO A 220 1.48 1.91 5.97
N LEU A 221 2.28 2.97 5.85
CA LEU A 221 1.77 4.35 5.82
C LEU A 221 1.17 4.73 4.46
N ARG A 222 1.53 3.98 3.42
CA ARG A 222 1.02 4.10 2.05
C ARG A 222 0.79 2.72 1.46
N PRO A 223 -0.22 2.53 0.58
CA PRO A 223 -0.46 1.23 -0.05
C PRO A 223 0.82 0.66 -0.68
N VAL A 224 1.18 -0.57 -0.30
CA VAL A 224 2.28 -1.34 -0.89
C VAL A 224 1.67 -2.34 -1.86
N ARG A 225 2.10 -2.32 -3.12
CA ARG A 225 1.68 -3.32 -4.09
C ARG A 225 2.59 -4.53 -3.96
N TYR A 226 2.09 -5.72 -4.30
CA TYR A 226 2.93 -6.92 -4.35
C TYR A 226 3.58 -7.38 -3.03
N SER A 227 3.11 -6.89 -1.87
CA SER A 227 3.58 -7.39 -0.56
C SER A 227 3.52 -8.91 -0.48
N ASP A 228 2.43 -9.51 -0.97
CA ASP A 228 2.24 -10.95 -0.95
C ASP A 228 3.28 -11.70 -1.78
N LEU A 229 3.71 -11.14 -2.93
CA LEU A 229 4.81 -11.70 -3.71
C LEU A 229 6.13 -11.58 -2.95
N PHE A 230 6.35 -10.48 -2.23
CA PHE A 230 7.51 -10.37 -1.35
C PHE A 230 7.52 -11.46 -0.26
N TYR A 231 6.37 -11.71 0.37
CA TYR A 231 6.21 -12.77 1.36
C TYR A 231 6.49 -14.17 0.77
N GLU A 232 5.92 -14.47 -0.41
CA GLU A 232 6.12 -15.73 -1.13
C GLU A 232 7.59 -15.96 -1.53
N TYR A 233 8.23 -15.00 -2.20
CA TYR A 233 9.54 -15.21 -2.83
C TYR A 233 10.72 -14.90 -1.91
N VAL A 234 10.56 -13.99 -0.94
CA VAL A 234 11.68 -13.55 -0.09
C VAL A 234 11.58 -14.14 1.31
N LEU A 235 10.40 -14.17 1.91
CA LEU A 235 10.22 -14.67 3.28
C LEU A 235 9.84 -16.15 3.36
N GLY A 236 9.37 -16.75 2.26
CA GLY A 236 9.03 -18.17 2.19
C GLY A 236 7.76 -18.55 2.97
N GLY A 237 6.83 -17.61 3.19
CA GLY A 237 5.60 -17.84 3.93
C GLY A 237 4.67 -16.62 3.90
N ALA A 238 3.39 -16.83 4.25
CA ALA A 238 2.40 -15.75 4.32
C ALA A 238 2.81 -14.67 5.35
N PRO A 239 2.37 -13.41 5.19
CA PRO A 239 2.59 -12.38 6.19
C PRO A 239 2.21 -12.88 7.58
N ALA A 240 3.11 -12.70 8.55
CA ALA A 240 2.67 -12.73 9.94
C ALA A 240 1.55 -11.68 10.05
N PRO A 241 0.37 -12.04 10.58
CA PRO A 241 -0.68 -11.05 10.79
C PRO A 241 -0.04 -9.93 11.61
N ALA A 242 -0.21 -8.68 11.16
CA ALA A 242 0.22 -7.56 11.96
C ALA A 242 -0.38 -7.77 13.36
N ALA A 243 0.47 -7.91 14.37
CA ALA A 243 0.05 -8.15 15.74
C ALA A 243 -1.09 -7.19 16.01
N PRO A 244 -2.28 -7.68 16.42
CA PRO A 244 -3.30 -6.77 16.91
C PRO A 244 -2.61 -5.96 17.99
N ASN A 245 -2.58 -4.63 17.84
CA ASN A 245 -2.20 -3.77 18.95
C ASN A 245 -3.01 -4.29 20.16
N ARG A 246 -2.30 -4.81 21.16
CA ARG A 246 -2.78 -5.37 22.45
C ARG A 246 -4.24 -5.78 22.47
N ALA A 247 -4.58 -7.09 22.45
CA ALA A 247 -5.94 -7.62 22.74
C ALA A 247 -7.04 -6.55 22.65
N GLY A 248 -7.32 -6.12 21.41
CA GLY A 248 -7.93 -4.81 21.16
C GLY A 248 -9.19 -4.62 21.99
N VAL A 249 -9.33 -3.43 22.57
CA VAL A 249 -10.56 -3.06 23.26
C VAL A 249 -11.72 -3.25 22.28
N ASP A 250 -12.67 -4.11 22.64
CA ASP A 250 -13.86 -4.36 21.83
C ASP A 250 -14.82 -3.17 21.97
N PHE A 251 -14.92 -2.35 20.92
CA PHE A 251 -15.82 -1.20 20.86
C PHE A 251 -17.19 -1.55 20.27
N SER A 252 -17.54 -2.83 20.11
CA SER A 252 -18.80 -3.23 19.45
C SER A 252 -20.03 -2.60 20.09
N GLU A 253 -20.14 -2.63 21.42
CA GLU A 253 -21.28 -2.04 22.13
C GLU A 253 -21.31 -0.51 22.00
N VAL A 254 -20.16 0.14 22.12
CA VAL A 254 -20.00 1.59 21.98
C VAL A 254 -20.43 2.05 20.59
N LEU A 255 -19.95 1.37 19.56
CA LEU A 255 -20.26 1.66 18.17
C LEU A 255 -21.74 1.44 17.85
N ARG A 256 -22.33 0.32 18.28
CA ARG A 256 -23.77 0.05 18.09
C ARG A 256 -24.62 1.11 18.79
N ALA A 257 -24.31 1.45 20.03
CA ALA A 257 -25.06 2.44 20.80
C ALA A 257 -24.99 3.83 20.14
N ALA A 258 -23.80 4.25 19.69
CA ALA A 258 -23.61 5.54 19.04
C ALA A 258 -24.20 5.59 17.62
N GLY A 259 -24.21 4.47 16.91
CA GLY A 259 -24.72 4.35 15.55
C GLY A 259 -26.24 4.18 15.46
N ALA A 260 -26.90 3.63 16.49
CA ALA A 260 -28.32 3.28 16.45
C ALA A 260 -29.27 4.43 16.07
N PRO A 261 -29.04 5.70 16.48
CA PRO A 261 -29.88 6.82 16.05
C PRO A 261 -29.81 7.15 14.55
N PHE A 262 -28.84 6.60 13.83
CA PHE A 262 -28.51 6.94 12.44
C PHE A 262 -28.77 5.79 11.46
N GLU A 263 -29.34 4.68 11.91
CA GLU A 263 -29.60 3.52 11.06
C GLU A 263 -30.50 3.90 9.87
N SER A 264 -30.04 3.53 8.67
CA SER A 264 -30.63 3.96 7.41
C SER A 264 -30.38 2.91 6.31
N ALA A 265 -30.86 3.16 5.09
CA ALA A 265 -30.55 2.28 3.96
C ALA A 265 -29.05 2.27 3.62
N THR A 266 -28.33 3.36 3.90
CA THR A 266 -26.89 3.51 3.62
C THR A 266 -26.02 3.31 4.86
N MET A 267 -26.59 3.27 6.07
CA MET A 267 -25.88 2.99 7.31
C MET A 267 -26.57 1.84 8.05
N GLN A 268 -25.93 0.67 8.07
CA GLN A 268 -26.47 -0.54 8.70
C GLN A 268 -25.63 -0.93 9.91
N LEU A 269 -26.30 -1.27 11.00
CA LEU A 269 -25.69 -1.98 12.12
C LEU A 269 -25.85 -3.48 11.94
N ALA A 270 -24.99 -4.28 12.57
CA ALA A 270 -25.17 -5.73 12.56
C ALA A 270 -26.53 -6.12 13.19
N PRO A 271 -27.31 -7.04 12.58
CA PRO A 271 -26.97 -7.84 11.40
C PRO A 271 -27.07 -7.04 10.08
N ILE A 272 -26.03 -7.16 9.24
CA ILE A 272 -25.91 -6.46 7.96
C ILE A 272 -26.55 -7.30 6.85
N ASP A 273 -27.11 -6.65 5.83
CA ASP A 273 -27.59 -7.35 4.64
C ASP A 273 -26.50 -8.30 4.08
N PRO A 274 -26.80 -9.60 3.87
CA PRO A 274 -25.79 -10.60 3.48
C PRO A 274 -25.05 -10.28 2.18
N LYS A 275 -25.70 -9.59 1.23
CA LYS A 275 -25.08 -9.22 -0.04
C LYS A 275 -24.11 -8.06 0.17
N ILE A 276 -24.47 -7.08 0.99
CA ILE A 276 -23.57 -5.98 1.36
C ILE A 276 -22.39 -6.51 2.16
N GLU A 277 -22.64 -7.35 3.17
CA GLU A 277 -21.60 -7.98 3.97
C GLU A 277 -20.60 -8.76 3.10
N ALA A 278 -21.09 -9.60 2.17
CA ALA A 278 -20.23 -10.34 1.25
C ALA A 278 -19.34 -9.42 0.39
N ASN A 279 -19.89 -8.30 -0.11
CA ASN A 279 -19.12 -7.33 -0.89
C ASN A 279 -18.11 -6.57 -0.03
N VAL A 280 -18.47 -6.17 1.20
CA VAL A 280 -17.56 -5.51 2.13
C VAL A 280 -16.37 -6.41 2.45
N ARG A 281 -16.62 -7.70 2.74
CA ARG A 281 -15.55 -8.67 3.00
C ARG A 281 -14.64 -8.88 1.78
N ALA A 282 -15.21 -8.88 0.57
CA ALA A 282 -14.46 -9.12 -0.66
C ALA A 282 -13.72 -7.88 -1.20
N HIS A 283 -14.19 -6.68 -0.87
CA HIS A 283 -13.74 -5.46 -1.55
C HIS A 283 -13.21 -4.37 -0.64
N VAL A 284 -13.60 -4.34 0.63
CA VAL A 284 -13.31 -3.24 1.56
C VAL A 284 -12.36 -3.70 2.67
N LEU A 285 -12.62 -4.85 3.28
CA LEU A 285 -11.73 -5.41 4.29
C LEU A 285 -10.43 -5.91 3.64
N PRO A 286 -9.27 -5.68 4.26
CA PRO A 286 -8.04 -6.30 3.77
C PRO A 286 -8.11 -7.82 3.99
N PRO A 287 -7.41 -8.63 3.17
CA PRO A 287 -7.53 -10.10 3.21
C PRO A 287 -7.33 -10.72 4.61
N HIS A 288 -6.38 -10.18 5.40
CA HIS A 288 -6.10 -10.65 6.76
C HIS A 288 -7.20 -10.30 7.79
N ARG A 289 -8.21 -9.52 7.40
CA ARG A 289 -9.40 -9.16 8.20
C ARG A 289 -10.70 -9.59 7.53
N ALA A 290 -10.67 -10.40 6.47
CA ALA A 290 -11.86 -10.80 5.72
C ALA A 290 -12.94 -11.48 6.60
N GLU A 291 -12.53 -12.11 7.70
CA GLU A 291 -13.41 -12.78 8.68
C GLU A 291 -13.70 -11.94 9.93
N ALA A 292 -13.21 -10.70 10.01
CA ALA A 292 -13.46 -9.84 11.16
C ALA A 292 -14.97 -9.62 11.36
N PRO A 293 -15.49 -9.59 12.60
CA PRO A 293 -16.87 -9.23 12.85
C PRO A 293 -17.14 -7.81 12.33
N LEU A 294 -18.25 -7.63 11.62
CA LEU A 294 -18.73 -6.30 11.25
C LEU A 294 -19.68 -5.82 12.34
N VAL A 295 -19.48 -4.58 12.78
CA VAL A 295 -20.34 -3.90 13.76
C VAL A 295 -21.29 -2.96 13.04
N ALA A 296 -20.77 -2.23 12.05
CA ALA A 296 -21.53 -1.31 11.23
C ALA A 296 -20.91 -1.18 9.83
N VAL A 297 -21.73 -0.87 8.83
CA VAL A 297 -21.31 -0.55 7.46
C VAL A 297 -22.01 0.71 6.98
N LEU A 298 -21.25 1.64 6.42
CA LEU A 298 -21.76 2.77 5.65
C LEU A 298 -21.51 2.49 4.18
N ASP A 299 -22.57 2.23 3.42
CA ASP A 299 -22.51 2.00 1.98
C ASP A 299 -22.37 3.34 1.24
N LEU A 300 -21.27 3.50 0.52
CA LEU A 300 -20.96 4.71 -0.24
C LEU A 300 -21.45 4.61 -1.69
N THR A 301 -21.99 3.46 -2.10
CA THR A 301 -22.43 3.24 -3.47
C THR A 301 -23.86 3.72 -3.70
N ALA A 302 -24.10 4.38 -4.84
CA ALA A 302 -25.42 4.93 -5.18
C ALA A 302 -26.54 3.86 -5.27
N LEU A 303 -26.18 2.59 -5.45
CA LEU A 303 -27.13 1.47 -5.61
C LEU A 303 -27.17 0.52 -4.40
N GLY A 304 -26.51 0.84 -3.28
CA GLY A 304 -26.57 -0.01 -2.09
C GLY A 304 -25.88 -1.38 -2.29
N SER A 305 -24.72 -1.40 -2.94
CA SER A 305 -23.97 -2.63 -3.25
C SER A 305 -22.91 -3.00 -2.22
N GLY A 306 -22.42 -2.07 -1.39
CA GLY A 306 -21.36 -2.32 -0.41
C GLY A 306 -19.96 -2.52 -0.98
N LYS A 307 -19.74 -2.24 -2.28
CA LYS A 307 -18.41 -2.37 -2.92
C LYS A 307 -17.45 -1.23 -2.59
N ASP A 308 -18.02 -0.06 -2.33
CA ASP A 308 -17.37 1.10 -1.72
C ASP A 308 -18.11 1.35 -0.42
N ALA A 309 -17.41 1.28 0.72
CA ALA A 309 -18.04 1.37 2.02
C ALA A 309 -17.04 1.81 3.10
N VAL A 310 -17.58 2.23 4.24
CA VAL A 310 -16.87 2.24 5.52
C VAL A 310 -17.33 1.04 6.33
N ALA A 311 -16.43 0.15 6.67
CA ALA A 311 -16.65 -1.00 7.53
C ALA A 311 -16.06 -0.72 8.92
N LEU A 312 -16.90 -0.75 9.95
CA LEU A 312 -16.49 -0.70 11.34
C LEU A 312 -16.49 -2.11 11.91
N THR A 313 -15.36 -2.50 12.47
CA THR A 313 -15.13 -3.76 13.19
C THR A 313 -15.06 -3.47 14.69
N PRO A 314 -14.94 -4.47 15.58
CA PRO A 314 -14.79 -4.22 17.02
C PRO A 314 -13.62 -3.30 17.39
N ASP A 315 -12.52 -3.35 16.64
CA ASP A 315 -11.24 -2.74 17.01
C ASP A 315 -10.68 -1.76 15.96
N ALA A 316 -11.29 -1.69 14.77
CA ALA A 316 -10.77 -0.89 13.66
C ALA A 316 -11.86 -0.36 12.72
N LEU A 317 -11.47 0.64 11.92
CA LEU A 317 -12.22 1.14 10.78
C LEU A 317 -11.45 0.86 9.50
N TYR A 318 -12.17 0.41 8.47
CA TYR A 318 -11.70 0.29 7.10
C TYR A 318 -12.63 1.06 6.19
N ALA A 319 -12.10 1.83 5.26
CA ALA A 319 -12.89 2.56 4.28
C ALA A 319 -12.31 2.36 2.90
N LYS A 320 -13.20 2.24 1.92
CA LYS A 320 -12.87 2.22 0.52
C LYS A 320 -13.77 3.17 -0.24
N GLU A 321 -13.15 4.05 -1.01
CA GLU A 321 -13.84 4.89 -1.99
C GLU A 321 -13.09 4.75 -3.31
N PHE A 322 -13.76 4.23 -4.33
CA PHE A 322 -13.16 3.83 -5.60
C PHE A 322 -12.08 2.75 -5.40
N ASP A 323 -10.83 3.03 -5.77
CA ASP A 323 -9.71 2.09 -5.67
C ASP A 323 -8.80 2.41 -4.46
N GLU A 324 -9.10 3.46 -3.70
CA GLU A 324 -8.34 3.82 -2.50
C GLU A 324 -8.91 3.14 -1.27
N THR A 325 -8.06 2.41 -0.56
CA THR A 325 -8.40 1.85 0.75
C THR A 325 -7.62 2.58 1.84
N CYS A 326 -8.30 2.92 2.92
CA CYS A 326 -7.65 3.37 4.14
C CYS A 326 -8.23 2.62 5.34
N GLY A 327 -7.42 2.49 6.38
CA GLY A 327 -7.87 1.89 7.62
C GLY A 327 -6.96 2.27 8.77
N PHE A 328 -7.48 2.14 9.98
CA PHE A 328 -6.75 2.38 11.22
C PHE A 328 -7.41 1.66 12.38
N ALA A 329 -6.61 1.25 13.36
CA ALA A 329 -7.11 0.76 14.63
C ALA A 329 -7.70 1.91 15.45
N PHE A 330 -8.77 1.65 16.20
CA PHE A 330 -9.39 2.68 17.04
C PHE A 330 -8.46 3.20 18.12
N GLU A 331 -7.46 2.42 18.54
CA GLU A 331 -6.41 2.86 19.47
C GLU A 331 -5.53 3.98 18.92
N GLU A 332 -5.41 4.09 17.60
CA GLU A 332 -4.66 5.16 16.96
C GLU A 332 -5.44 6.48 16.96
N LEU A 333 -6.76 6.45 17.12
CA LEU A 333 -7.61 7.64 17.02
C LEU A 333 -7.34 8.63 18.17
N GLN A 334 -7.03 9.88 17.87
CA GLN A 334 -6.82 10.95 18.86
C GLN A 334 -7.93 11.99 18.84
N ALA A 335 -8.51 12.27 17.66
CA ALA A 335 -9.66 13.14 17.54
C ALA A 335 -10.50 12.77 16.32
N ALA A 336 -11.80 13.07 16.37
CA ALA A 336 -12.69 12.99 15.23
C ALA A 336 -13.37 14.35 15.06
N HIS A 337 -13.20 14.96 13.89
CA HIS A 337 -13.81 16.25 13.59
C HIS A 337 -15.09 16.06 12.79
N PRO A 338 -16.15 16.82 13.09
CA PRO A 338 -17.41 16.72 12.37
C PRO A 338 -17.20 17.03 10.88
N PRO A 339 -18.07 16.49 10.01
CA PRO A 339 -18.02 16.78 8.58
C PRO A 339 -18.10 18.30 8.34
N LYS A 340 -17.28 18.81 7.42
CA LYS A 340 -17.25 20.24 7.06
C LYS A 340 -17.77 20.47 5.64
N GLY A 341 -18.55 21.54 5.46
CA GLY A 341 -19.06 21.99 4.17
C GLY A 341 -20.46 21.48 3.85
N LEU A 342 -21.09 22.08 2.83
CA LEU A 342 -22.51 21.92 2.50
C LEU A 342 -22.95 20.48 2.15
N MET A 343 -21.99 19.60 1.81
CA MET A 343 -22.26 18.19 1.47
C MET A 343 -21.68 17.18 2.46
N GLY A 344 -20.96 17.61 3.51
CA GLY A 344 -20.54 16.76 4.62
C GLY A 344 -19.88 15.40 4.29
N LYS A 345 -19.26 15.23 3.12
CA LYS A 345 -18.91 13.92 2.55
C LYS A 345 -17.75 13.18 3.23
N THR A 346 -17.05 13.83 4.15
CA THR A 346 -15.89 13.24 4.82
C THR A 346 -15.84 13.62 6.29
N VAL A 347 -15.52 12.66 7.16
CA VAL A 347 -15.12 12.88 8.55
C VAL A 347 -13.59 12.90 8.62
N ARG A 348 -13.01 13.87 9.32
CA ARG A 348 -11.55 13.91 9.53
C ARG A 348 -11.21 13.21 10.84
N ALA A 349 -10.54 12.07 10.74
CA ALA A 349 -9.94 11.37 11.88
C ALA A 349 -8.49 11.83 12.06
N GLN A 350 -8.17 12.40 13.22
CA GLN A 350 -6.80 12.62 13.65
C GLN A 350 -6.34 11.35 14.36
N LEU A 351 -5.33 10.69 13.82
CA LEU A 351 -4.65 9.56 14.44
C LEU A 351 -3.40 10.07 15.17
N GLN A 352 -2.82 9.24 16.05
CA GLN A 352 -1.47 9.43 16.61
C GLN A 352 -0.48 9.79 15.50
N SER A 353 -0.70 9.16 14.36
CA SER A 353 0.25 9.05 13.28
C SER A 353 0.10 10.10 12.17
N ARG A 354 -1.14 10.48 11.90
CA ARG A 354 -1.53 11.19 10.69
C ARG A 354 -2.97 11.67 10.80
N ALA A 355 -3.37 12.56 9.92
CA ALA A 355 -4.79 12.84 9.70
C ALA A 355 -5.30 12.03 8.49
N VAL A 356 -6.45 11.38 8.65
CA VAL A 356 -7.14 10.65 7.58
C VAL A 356 -8.49 11.32 7.32
N LYS A 357 -8.86 11.47 6.04
CA LYS A 357 -10.21 11.83 5.64
C LYS A 357 -10.95 10.54 5.32
N VAL A 358 -11.97 10.23 6.10
CA VAL A 358 -12.79 9.03 5.90
C VAL A 358 -14.02 9.44 5.08
N PRO A 359 -14.24 8.86 3.90
CA PRO A 359 -15.42 9.13 3.10
C PRO A 359 -16.66 8.58 3.80
N CYS A 360 -17.75 9.33 3.83
CA CYS A 360 -18.96 8.96 4.56
C CYS A 360 -20.26 9.29 3.82
N GLY A 361 -20.19 9.81 2.59
CA GLY A 361 -21.38 10.11 1.80
C GLY A 361 -22.34 11.05 2.56
N GLY A 362 -23.61 10.64 2.69
CA GLY A 362 -24.62 11.35 3.48
C GLY A 362 -24.58 11.04 4.99
N ASP A 363 -23.80 10.05 5.41
CA ASP A 363 -23.77 9.50 6.77
C ASP A 363 -22.63 10.07 7.62
N GLY A 364 -22.21 11.30 7.34
CA GLY A 364 -21.09 11.95 8.04
C GLY A 364 -21.32 12.16 9.53
N ASP A 365 -22.54 12.52 9.93
CA ASP A 365 -22.89 12.69 11.34
C ASP A 365 -22.88 11.35 12.09
N ALA A 366 -23.34 10.28 11.42
CA ALA A 366 -23.31 8.92 11.97
C ALA A 366 -21.87 8.46 12.24
N LEU A 367 -21.00 8.60 11.25
CA LEU A 367 -19.59 8.24 11.39
C LEU A 367 -18.89 9.08 12.45
N HIS A 368 -19.15 10.39 12.49
CA HIS A 368 -18.58 11.27 13.50
C HIS A 368 -19.04 10.91 14.92
N ALA A 369 -20.32 10.58 15.10
CA ALA A 369 -20.87 10.13 16.39
C ALA A 369 -20.20 8.84 16.87
N MET A 370 -20.07 7.83 16.00
CA MET A 370 -19.42 6.57 16.33
C MET A 370 -17.94 6.74 16.70
N LEU A 371 -17.18 7.51 15.92
CA LEU A 371 -15.76 7.79 16.22
C LEU A 371 -15.58 8.62 17.50
N SER A 372 -16.50 9.54 17.77
CA SER A 372 -16.50 10.33 19.01
C SER A 372 -16.80 9.46 20.23
N ALA A 373 -17.72 8.50 20.11
CA ALA A 373 -18.03 7.55 21.19
C ALA A 373 -16.84 6.63 21.51
N VAL A 374 -16.12 6.17 20.48
CA VAL A 374 -14.86 5.42 20.66
C VAL A 374 -13.84 6.25 21.45
N LEU A 375 -13.67 7.53 21.13
CA LEU A 375 -12.77 8.42 21.85
C LEU A 375 -13.18 8.61 23.32
N GLN A 376 -14.48 8.75 23.58
CA GLN A 376 -15.00 8.88 24.95
C GLN A 376 -14.83 7.60 25.77
N ALA A 377 -15.01 6.43 25.17
CA ALA A 377 -14.84 5.14 25.84
C ALA A 377 -13.37 4.81 26.16
N ARG A 378 -12.41 5.53 25.55
CA ARG A 378 -10.97 5.34 25.74
C ARG A 378 -10.34 6.25 26.79
N GLY A 379 -10.98 7.38 27.10
CA GLY A 379 -10.54 8.34 28.12
C GLY A 379 -11.17 8.02 29.47
#